data_AF-A0A355T7I3-F1
#
_entry.id   AF-A0A355T7I3-F1
#
_cell.length_a   1.000
_cell.length_b   1.000
_cell.length_c   1.000
_cell.angle_alpha   90.00
_cell.angle_beta   90.00
_cell.angle_gamma   90.00
#
_symmetry.space_group_name_H-M   'P 1'
#
loop_
_entity.id
_entity.type
_entity.pdbx_description
1 polymer ?
#
loop_
_entity_poly.entity_id
_entity_poly.type
_entity_poly.pdbx_seq_one_letter_code
_entity_poly.pdbx_strand_id
1 'polypeptide(L)'
;MGGLFAASKLKTYGYSIFSLSNILTVIIALSFRLMAIKKPRRLTSEELFQEAMAPDGRRFSEGEIRLLTSGQHFLQEHKAKHVNEIELNSIEGLIAYVAYTQEVSEKTVISVLNAQYDVEDPKNILARCYTDAMEFLVDLDIKKIVN
;
A
#
# COMPACT_ATOMS: atom_id res chain seq x y z
N MET A 1 60.58 -30.09 -38.80
CA MET A 1 60.01 -28.79 -39.26
C MET A 1 58.60 -28.68 -38.66
N GLY A 2 58.32 -28.02 -37.54
CA GLY A 2 59.04 -26.97 -36.81
C GLY A 2 58.40 -25.61 -37.07
N GLY A 3 57.34 -25.26 -36.32
CA GLY A 3 56.92 -23.88 -36.07
C GLY A 3 55.73 -23.34 -36.86
N LEU A 4 54.50 -23.65 -36.45
CA LEU A 4 53.31 -22.88 -36.87
C LEU A 4 52.23 -22.82 -35.79
N PHE A 5 52.58 -22.63 -34.53
CA PHE A 5 51.58 -22.36 -33.47
C PHE A 5 52.18 -21.56 -32.31
N ALA A 6 52.46 -20.26 -32.52
CA ALA A 6 52.88 -19.39 -31.41
C ALA A 6 52.47 -17.92 -31.53
N ALA A 7 51.43 -17.57 -32.31
CA ALA A 7 51.07 -16.16 -32.50
C ALA A 7 49.57 -15.83 -32.41
N SER A 8 48.70 -16.75 -31.96
CA SER A 8 47.25 -16.46 -31.83
C SER A 8 46.68 -16.58 -30.42
N LYS A 9 47.47 -16.99 -29.41
CA LYS A 9 46.98 -17.13 -28.02
C LYS A 9 47.17 -15.91 -27.11
N LEU A 10 47.82 -14.83 -27.59
CA LEU A 10 48.07 -13.63 -26.77
C LEU A 10 47.03 -12.50 -26.97
N LYS A 11 46.20 -12.54 -28.01
CA LYS A 11 45.20 -11.48 -28.26
C LYS A 11 43.83 -11.75 -27.62
N THR A 12 43.52 -12.99 -27.26
CA THR A 12 42.19 -13.34 -26.72
C THR A 12 42.05 -13.10 -25.21
N TYR A 13 43.16 -13.09 -24.46
CA TYR A 13 43.14 -12.81 -23.01
C TYR A 13 43.08 -11.31 -22.67
N GLY A 14 43.56 -10.43 -23.56
CA GLY A 14 43.55 -8.98 -23.32
C GLY A 14 42.15 -8.35 -23.34
N TYR A 15 41.28 -8.81 -24.26
CA TYR A 15 39.91 -8.30 -24.36
C TYR A 15 39.00 -8.75 -23.21
N SER A 16 39.25 -9.96 -22.67
CA SER A 16 38.48 -10.48 -21.54
C SER A 16 38.73 -9.69 -20.25
N ILE A 17 40.00 -9.42 -19.93
CA ILE A 17 40.39 -8.70 -18.69
C ILE A 17 39.96 -7.23 -18.75
N PHE A 18 40.10 -6.56 -19.91
CA PHE A 18 39.63 -5.17 -20.07
C PHE A 18 38.10 -5.05 -19.97
N SER A 19 37.35 -6.03 -20.49
CA SER A 19 35.89 -6.03 -20.39
C SER A 19 35.41 -6.25 -18.95
N LEU A 20 36.06 -7.17 -18.20
CA LEU A 20 35.74 -7.45 -16.80
C LEU A 20 36.05 -6.26 -15.89
N SER A 21 37.18 -5.56 -16.13
CA SER A 21 37.54 -4.33 -15.40
C SER A 21 36.49 -3.24 -15.60
N ASN A 22 36.03 -3.03 -16.84
CA ASN A 22 35.02 -2.03 -17.14
C ASN A 22 33.66 -2.39 -16.53
N ILE A 23 33.25 -3.66 -16.58
CA ILE A 23 32.02 -4.12 -15.94
C ILE A 23 32.10 -3.92 -14.43
N LEU A 24 33.22 -4.26 -13.80
CA LEU A 24 33.41 -4.09 -12.36
C LEU A 24 33.36 -2.60 -11.96
N THR A 25 33.96 -1.73 -12.77
CA THR A 25 33.95 -0.28 -12.52
C THR A 25 32.55 0.32 -12.69
N VAL A 26 31.79 -0.16 -13.68
CA VAL A 26 30.38 0.22 -13.87
C VAL A 26 29.52 -0.26 -12.70
N ILE A 27 29.72 -1.49 -12.21
CA ILE A 27 28.99 -2.03 -11.04
C ILE A 27 29.32 -1.24 -9.78
N ILE A 28 30.60 -0.92 -9.53
CA ILE A 28 31.02 -0.12 -8.38
C ILE A 28 30.46 1.31 -8.49
N ALA A 29 30.49 1.93 -9.67
CA ALA A 29 29.91 3.24 -9.91
C ALA A 29 28.38 3.25 -9.75
N LEU A 30 27.68 2.19 -10.18
CA LEU A 30 26.26 2.01 -9.92
C LEU A 30 25.98 1.82 -8.43
N SER A 31 26.83 1.07 -7.73
CA SER A 31 26.70 0.81 -6.29
C SER A 31 26.87 2.10 -5.49
N PHE A 32 27.85 2.94 -5.84
CA PHE A 32 28.01 4.27 -5.25
C PHE A 32 26.85 5.21 -5.59
N ARG A 33 26.31 5.15 -6.83
CA ARG A 33 25.10 5.91 -7.19
C ARG A 33 23.87 5.45 -6.41
N LEU A 34 23.70 4.14 -6.19
CA LEU A 34 22.62 3.58 -5.39
C LEU A 34 22.77 3.91 -3.90
N MET A 35 24.00 3.94 -3.36
CA MET A 35 24.28 4.40 -1.99
C MET A 35 24.06 5.91 -1.82
N ALA A 36 24.23 6.70 -2.88
CA ALA A 36 23.98 8.15 -2.89
C ALA A 36 22.49 8.52 -3.06
N ILE A 37 21.60 7.55 -3.33
CA ILE A 37 20.17 7.73 -3.14
C ILE A 37 19.93 7.71 -1.62
N LYS A 38 20.19 8.86 -0.98
CA LYS A 38 19.63 9.15 0.35
C LYS A 38 18.18 8.72 0.29
N LYS A 39 17.80 7.70 1.08
CA LYS A 39 16.40 7.33 1.28
C LYS A 39 15.62 8.64 1.42
N PRO A 40 14.56 8.89 0.63
CA PRO A 40 13.80 10.12 0.77
C PRO A 40 13.46 10.25 2.24
N ARG A 41 13.94 11.34 2.87
CA ARG A 41 13.59 11.64 4.26
C ARG A 41 12.06 11.70 4.24
N ARG A 42 11.41 10.71 4.86
CA ARG A 42 9.96 10.74 5.01
C ARG A 42 9.69 11.94 5.88
N LEU A 43 9.22 13.02 5.25
CA LEU A 43 8.79 14.21 5.96
C LEU A 43 7.73 13.78 6.96
N THR A 44 7.85 14.24 8.20
CA THR A 44 6.78 14.03 9.18
C THR A 44 5.52 14.77 8.70
N SER A 45 4.35 14.36 9.17
CA SER A 45 3.09 15.05 8.85
C SER A 45 3.15 16.53 9.19
N GLU A 46 3.84 16.87 10.28
CA GLU A 46 4.07 18.24 10.71
C GLU A 46 4.98 19.01 9.73
N GLU A 47 6.07 18.40 9.24
CA GLU A 47 6.92 18.98 8.19
C GLU A 47 6.10 19.19 6.89
N LEU A 48 5.21 18.25 6.53
CA LEU A 48 4.32 18.38 5.37
C LEU A 48 3.30 19.52 5.52
N PHE A 49 2.70 19.68 6.71
CA PHE A 49 1.74 20.76 6.95
C PHE A 49 2.40 22.14 7.10
N GLN A 50 3.66 22.19 7.54
CA GLN A 50 4.46 23.41 7.54
C GLN A 50 4.82 23.88 6.12
N GLU A 51 4.99 22.93 5.19
CA GLU A 51 5.27 23.21 3.78
C GLU A 51 4.00 23.45 2.94
N ALA A 52 2.84 22.99 3.42
CA ALA A 52 1.56 23.15 2.72
C ALA A 52 0.97 24.56 2.83
N MET A 53 0.29 24.99 1.76
CA MET A 53 -0.54 26.20 1.76
C MET A 53 -1.99 25.82 2.03
N ALA A 54 -2.68 26.66 2.80
CA ALA A 54 -4.12 26.58 2.97
C ALA A 54 -4.85 26.87 1.64
N PRO A 55 -6.13 26.48 1.49
CA PRO A 55 -6.88 26.64 0.23
C PRO A 55 -7.01 28.10 -0.25
N ASP A 56 -6.88 29.06 0.66
CA ASP A 56 -6.86 30.51 0.42
C ASP A 56 -5.46 31.05 0.09
N GLY A 57 -4.46 30.17 -0.03
CA GLY A 57 -3.08 30.51 -0.40
C GLY A 57 -2.21 31.03 0.75
N ARG A 58 -2.72 31.06 2.00
CA ARG A 58 -1.91 31.46 3.17
C ARG A 58 -1.16 30.27 3.77
N ARG A 59 -0.12 30.56 4.56
CA ARG A 59 0.53 29.54 5.40
C ARG A 59 -0.37 29.19 6.58
N PHE A 60 -0.39 27.90 6.94
CA PHE A 60 -1.04 27.48 8.18
C PHE A 60 -0.34 28.11 9.38
N SER A 61 -1.14 28.62 10.32
CA SER A 61 -0.65 29.04 11.63
C SER A 61 -0.21 27.83 12.45
N GLU A 62 0.61 28.06 13.48
CA GLU A 62 1.06 26.97 14.37
C GLU A 62 -0.12 26.24 15.03
N GLY A 63 -1.18 26.96 15.40
CA GLY A 63 -2.40 26.38 15.95
C GLY A 63 -3.12 25.46 14.96
N GLU A 64 -3.17 25.83 13.68
CA GLU A 64 -3.79 25.02 12.63
C GLU A 64 -2.95 23.80 12.29
N ILE A 65 -1.62 23.91 12.27
CA ILE A 65 -0.71 22.77 12.08
C ILE A 65 -0.89 21.76 13.22
N ARG A 66 -0.99 22.23 14.47
CA ARG A 66 -1.27 21.36 15.62
C ARG A 66 -2.64 20.69 15.49
N LEU A 67 -3.67 21.42 15.08
CA LEU A 67 -5.00 20.88 14.85
C LEU A 67 -4.99 19.78 13.77
N LEU A 68 -4.38 20.05 12.62
CA LEU A 68 -4.27 19.10 11.50
C LEU A 68 -3.46 17.87 11.87
N THR A 69 -2.34 18.06 12.59
CA THR A 69 -1.50 16.95 13.07
C THR A 69 -2.25 16.11 14.10
N SER A 70 -2.97 16.73 15.03
CA SER A 70 -3.79 16.02 16.01
C SER A 70 -4.96 15.28 15.37
N GLY A 71 -5.63 15.89 14.39
CA GLY A 71 -6.69 15.24 13.62
C GLY A 71 -6.14 14.07 12.80
N GLN A 72 -4.96 14.21 12.21
CA GLN A 72 -4.31 13.10 11.52
C GLN A 72 -3.91 11.98 12.47
N HIS A 73 -3.36 12.30 13.65
CA HIS A 73 -3.01 11.30 14.65
C HIS A 73 -4.24 10.55 15.13
N PHE A 74 -5.31 11.27 15.47
CA PHE A 74 -6.61 10.71 15.82
C PHE A 74 -7.15 9.81 14.70
N LEU A 75 -7.08 10.26 13.44
CA LEU A 75 -7.46 9.45 12.28
C LEU A 75 -6.56 8.22 12.09
N GLN A 76 -5.28 8.28 12.47
CA GLN A 76 -4.35 7.16 12.41
C GLN A 76 -4.56 6.16 13.55
N GLU A 77 -4.88 6.62 14.75
CA GLU A 77 -5.26 5.76 15.88
C GLU A 77 -6.60 5.07 15.62
N HIS A 78 -7.57 5.81 15.06
CA HIS A 78 -8.83 5.23 14.60
C HIS A 78 -8.71 4.41 13.30
N LYS A 79 -7.61 4.52 12.56
CA LYS A 79 -7.28 3.60 11.44
C LYS A 79 -6.88 2.21 11.92
N ALA A 80 -6.47 2.03 13.17
CA ALA A 80 -5.90 0.78 13.65
C ALA A 80 -6.87 -0.12 14.42
N LYS A 81 -8.09 0.36 14.71
CA LYS A 81 -9.05 -0.40 15.52
C LYS A 81 -10.01 -1.19 14.62
N HIS A 82 -10.02 -2.50 14.77
CA HIS A 82 -11.02 -3.39 14.17
C HIS A 82 -12.36 -3.28 14.89
N VAL A 83 -13.43 -3.72 14.22
CA VAL A 83 -14.75 -3.85 14.83
C VAL A 83 -14.68 -4.69 16.10
N ASN A 84 -15.38 -4.26 17.14
CA ASN A 84 -15.50 -5.02 18.38
C ASN A 84 -16.51 -6.17 18.21
N GLU A 85 -16.64 -7.05 19.21
CA GLU A 85 -17.51 -8.22 19.14
C GLU A 85 -18.99 -7.88 18.94
N ILE A 86 -19.49 -6.80 19.57
CA ILE A 86 -20.89 -6.38 19.44
C ILE A 86 -21.17 -5.85 18.03
N GLU A 87 -20.23 -5.07 17.49
CA GLU A 87 -20.28 -4.55 16.12
C GLU A 87 -20.20 -5.71 15.11
N LEU A 88 -19.29 -6.66 15.31
CA LEU A 88 -19.14 -7.83 14.44
C LEU A 88 -20.41 -8.68 14.43
N ASN A 89 -20.99 -8.97 15.60
CA ASN A 89 -22.25 -9.71 15.70
C ASN A 89 -23.40 -9.01 14.96
N SER A 90 -23.39 -7.68 14.93
CA SER A 90 -24.38 -6.89 14.20
C SER A 90 -24.20 -7.01 12.69
N ILE A 91 -22.95 -6.96 12.21
CA ILE A 91 -22.61 -7.21 10.81
C ILE A 91 -23.00 -8.64 10.40
N GLU A 92 -22.66 -9.64 11.20
CA GLU A 92 -23.00 -11.05 10.95
C GLU A 92 -24.52 -11.27 10.92
N GLY A 93 -25.26 -10.62 11.83
CA GLY A 93 -26.72 -10.65 11.83
C GLY A 93 -27.32 -10.07 10.54
N LEU A 94 -26.79 -8.95 10.04
CA LEU A 94 -27.22 -8.38 8.76
C LEU A 94 -26.83 -9.26 7.57
N ILE A 95 -25.64 -9.87 7.58
CA ILE A 95 -25.22 -10.81 6.55
C ILE A 95 -26.22 -11.97 6.44
N ALA A 96 -26.60 -12.57 7.57
CA ALA A 96 -27.59 -13.64 7.62
C ALA A 96 -28.98 -13.18 7.15
N TYR A 97 -29.40 -11.97 7.54
CA TYR A 97 -30.65 -11.37 7.09
C TYR A 97 -30.68 -11.16 5.57
N VAL A 98 -29.63 -10.58 4.98
CA VAL A 98 -29.51 -10.35 3.54
C VAL A 98 -29.49 -11.68 2.78
N ALA A 99 -28.70 -12.64 3.27
CA ALA A 99 -28.62 -13.98 2.69
C ALA A 99 -30.00 -14.64 2.63
N TYR A 100 -30.73 -14.60 3.74
CA TYR A 100 -32.08 -15.14 3.83
C TYR A 100 -33.08 -14.43 2.91
N THR A 101 -33.12 -13.09 2.95
CA THR A 101 -34.10 -12.30 2.19
C THR A 101 -33.88 -12.33 0.68
N GLN A 102 -32.64 -12.50 0.24
CA GLN A 102 -32.30 -12.54 -1.18
C GLN A 102 -32.10 -13.95 -1.73
N GLU A 103 -32.32 -14.98 -0.89
CA GLU A 103 -32.16 -16.39 -1.22
C GLU A 103 -30.76 -16.74 -1.76
N VAL A 104 -29.72 -16.15 -1.14
CA VAL A 104 -28.32 -16.38 -1.50
C VAL A 104 -27.55 -16.93 -0.30
N SER A 105 -26.38 -17.52 -0.55
CA SER A 105 -25.54 -18.01 0.54
C SER A 105 -24.91 -16.85 1.32
N GLU A 106 -24.77 -16.99 2.64
CA GLU A 106 -24.02 -16.03 3.47
C GLU A 106 -22.59 -15.82 2.96
N LYS A 107 -21.96 -16.88 2.42
CA LYS A 107 -20.63 -16.79 1.80
C LYS A 107 -20.60 -15.81 0.63
N THR A 108 -21.67 -15.72 -0.14
CA THR A 108 -21.78 -14.74 -1.24
C THR A 108 -21.86 -13.33 -0.69
N VAL A 109 -22.69 -13.09 0.33
CA VAL A 109 -22.81 -11.78 0.99
C VAL A 109 -21.47 -11.36 1.61
N ILE A 110 -20.82 -12.27 2.33
CA ILE A 110 -19.48 -12.07 2.92
C ILE A 110 -18.48 -11.72 1.82
N SER A 111 -18.47 -12.46 0.71
CA SER A 111 -17.55 -12.20 -0.40
C SER A 111 -17.74 -10.80 -1.00
N VAL A 112 -18.98 -10.33 -1.11
CA VAL A 112 -19.29 -8.99 -1.61
C VAL A 112 -18.86 -7.92 -0.61
N LEU A 113 -19.16 -8.11 0.67
CA LEU A 113 -18.74 -7.21 1.73
C LEU A 113 -17.20 -7.10 1.82
N ASN A 114 -16.53 -8.25 1.79
CA ASN A 114 -15.07 -8.34 1.77
C ASN A 114 -14.45 -7.62 0.59
N ALA A 115 -15.03 -7.78 -0.61
CA ALA A 115 -14.58 -7.07 -1.80
C ALA A 115 -14.80 -5.55 -1.71
N GLN A 116 -15.92 -5.10 -1.11
CA GLN A 116 -16.23 -3.69 -0.93
C GLN A 116 -15.21 -2.97 -0.02
N TYR A 117 -14.72 -3.66 1.01
CA TYR A 117 -13.82 -3.10 2.02
C TYR A 117 -12.35 -3.52 1.86
N ASP A 118 -12.03 -4.31 0.83
CA ASP A 118 -10.68 -4.88 0.58
C ASP A 118 -10.14 -5.64 1.80
N VAL A 119 -10.97 -6.53 2.37
CA VAL A 119 -10.64 -7.35 3.54
C VAL A 119 -10.91 -8.83 3.29
N GLU A 120 -10.19 -9.71 3.97
CA GLU A 120 -10.40 -11.16 3.87
C GLU A 120 -11.57 -11.67 4.72
N ASP A 121 -11.95 -10.93 5.76
CA ASP A 121 -12.90 -11.36 6.79
C ASP A 121 -13.61 -10.10 7.34
N PRO A 122 -14.94 -10.14 7.58
CA PRO A 122 -15.68 -9.02 8.18
C PRO A 122 -15.07 -8.50 9.49
N LYS A 123 -14.40 -9.35 10.28
CA LYS A 123 -13.71 -8.91 11.51
C LYS A 123 -12.55 -7.94 11.26
N ASN A 124 -12.00 -7.95 10.05
CA ASN A 124 -10.89 -7.09 9.67
C ASN A 124 -11.39 -5.70 9.24
N ILE A 125 -12.70 -5.49 9.10
CA ILE A 125 -13.28 -4.18 8.86
C ILE A 125 -12.86 -3.23 9.99
N LEU A 126 -12.43 -2.03 9.61
CA LEU A 126 -12.05 -1.00 10.57
C LEU A 126 -13.31 -0.47 11.26
N ALA A 127 -13.24 -0.24 12.56
CA ALA A 127 -14.37 0.21 13.36
C ALA A 127 -15.03 1.50 12.82
N ARG A 128 -14.25 2.39 12.21
CA ARG A 128 -14.77 3.60 11.56
C ARG A 128 -15.67 3.34 10.34
N CYS A 129 -15.53 2.18 9.71
CA CYS A 129 -16.31 1.73 8.56
C CYS A 129 -17.53 0.90 8.99
N TYR A 130 -17.75 0.70 10.29
CA TYR A 130 -18.84 -0.11 10.82
C TYR A 130 -20.21 0.41 10.35
N THR A 131 -20.47 1.71 10.53
CA THR A 131 -21.75 2.31 10.10
C THR A 131 -21.94 2.18 8.60
N ASP A 132 -20.93 2.52 7.81
CA ASP A 132 -20.94 2.38 6.35
C ASP A 132 -21.19 0.92 5.91
N ALA A 133 -20.63 -0.06 6.64
CA ALA A 133 -20.83 -1.48 6.36
C ALA A 133 -22.27 -1.92 6.62
N MET A 134 -22.89 -1.41 7.69
CA MET A 134 -24.29 -1.69 8.00
C MET A 134 -25.23 -1.09 6.94
N GLU A 135 -25.01 0.18 6.57
CA GLU A 135 -25.79 0.85 5.50
C GLU A 135 -25.64 0.12 4.17
N PHE A 136 -24.41 -0.23 3.79
CA PHE A 136 -24.14 -1.02 2.60
C PHE A 136 -24.90 -2.34 2.59
N LEU A 137 -24.92 -3.10 3.69
CA LEU A 137 -25.63 -4.38 3.77
C LEU A 137 -27.15 -4.20 3.68
N VAL A 138 -27.71 -3.13 4.23
CA VAL A 138 -29.15 -2.84 4.13
C VAL A 138 -29.55 -2.51 2.69
N ASP A 139 -28.72 -1.76 1.97
CA ASP A 139 -28.96 -1.35 0.58
C ASP A 139 -28.49 -2.40 -0.46
N LEU A 140 -27.78 -3.43 0.00
CA LEU A 140 -27.19 -4.44 -0.86
C LEU A 140 -28.29 -5.17 -1.64
N ASP A 141 -28.15 -5.24 -2.97
CA ASP A 141 -28.99 -6.04 -3.86
C ASP A 141 -28.10 -6.91 -4.73
N ILE A 142 -27.88 -8.16 -4.31
CA ILE A 142 -26.93 -9.08 -4.95
C ILE A 142 -27.38 -9.42 -6.38
N LYS A 143 -28.68 -9.39 -6.65
CA LYS A 143 -29.21 -9.63 -8.00
C LYS A 143 -28.78 -8.56 -9.00
N LYS A 144 -28.42 -7.36 -8.55
CA LYS A 144 -27.85 -6.29 -9.42
C LYS A 144 -26.35 -6.42 -9.65
N ILE A 145 -25.64 -7.18 -8.82
CA ILE A 145 -24.18 -7.30 -8.87
C ILE A 145 -23.75 -8.54 -9.68
N VAL A 146 -24.54 -9.62 -9.63
CA VAL A 146 -24.20 -10.92 -10.22
C VAL A 146 -24.82 -11.13 -11.63
N ASN A 147 -25.47 -10.10 -12.20
CA ASN A 147 -26.07 -10.13 -13.56
C ASN A 147 -25.18 -9.48 -14.62
#